data_AF-A0A0B8QKX5-F1
#
_entry.id   AF-A0A0B8QKX5-F1
#
_cell.length_a   1.000
_cell.length_b   1.000
_cell.length_c   1.000
_cell.angle_alpha   90.00
_cell.angle_beta   90.00
_cell.angle_gamma   90.00
#
_symmetry.space_group_name_H-M   'P 1'
#
loop_
_entity.id
_entity.type
_entity.pdbx_description
1 polymer ?
#
loop_
_entity_poly.entity_id
_entity_poly.type
_entity_poly.pdbx_seq_one_letter_code
_entity_poly.pdbx_strand_id
1 'polypeptide(L)'
;MPVTKDRALAAYFLDALEPNLLPEKTSKPDAVLKPIDKLLSQSKAPSTVLIVTDKTEPEAIEAFEQKFKDLKHQVVVWAIGESGLSQSELTQLETLAKSGNGSLVQFTHDDSDVKSVNSEIENNLFAVQDNDQPWHDSGYWLLFLILPIQLMWFRRGWTLQW
;
A
#
# COMPACT_ATOMS: atom_id res chain seq x y z
N MET A 1 20.09 0.98 -6.86
CA MET A 1 20.07 0.27 -8.15
C MET A 1 18.74 0.59 -8.83
N PRO A 2 18.68 0.68 -10.16
CA PRO A 2 17.40 0.84 -10.84
C PRO A 2 16.52 -0.40 -10.64
N VAL A 3 15.22 -0.20 -10.54
CA VAL A 3 14.22 -1.27 -10.41
C VAL A 3 14.29 -2.14 -11.68
N THR A 4 14.63 -3.43 -11.56
CA THR A 4 14.71 -4.36 -12.69
C THR A 4 13.53 -5.33 -12.68
N LYS A 5 13.09 -5.76 -13.86
CA LYS A 5 12.08 -6.83 -14.02
C LYS A 5 12.70 -8.23 -14.07
N ASP A 6 14.03 -8.32 -13.93
CA ASP A 6 14.76 -9.57 -14.00
C ASP A 6 14.60 -10.38 -12.69
N ARG A 7 13.79 -11.43 -12.78
CA ARG A 7 13.56 -12.37 -11.66
C ARG A 7 14.80 -13.20 -11.33
N ALA A 8 15.65 -13.52 -12.31
CA ALA A 8 16.85 -14.30 -12.06
C ALA A 8 17.83 -13.50 -11.20
N LEU A 9 17.97 -12.20 -11.46
CA LEU A 9 18.79 -11.32 -10.63
C LEU A 9 18.29 -11.26 -9.18
N ALA A 10 16.98 -11.14 -8.97
CA ALA A 10 16.41 -11.16 -7.62
C ALA A 10 16.71 -12.48 -6.89
N ALA A 11 16.58 -13.62 -7.58
CA ALA A 11 16.91 -14.93 -7.01
C ALA A 11 18.37 -15.02 -6.58
N TYR A 12 19.31 -14.51 -7.38
CA TYR A 12 20.74 -14.47 -7.01
C TYR A 12 21.00 -13.66 -5.74
N PHE A 13 20.30 -12.53 -5.55
CA PHE A 13 20.46 -11.73 -4.34
C PHE A 13 19.85 -12.41 -3.12
N LEU A 14 18.71 -13.08 -3.26
CA LEU A 14 18.09 -13.84 -2.16
C LEU A 14 18.96 -15.03 -1.74
N ASP A 15 19.58 -15.72 -2.69
CA ASP A 15 20.48 -16.84 -2.42
C ASP A 15 21.75 -16.41 -1.67
N ALA A 16 22.21 -15.18 -1.92
CA ALA A 16 23.36 -14.61 -1.22
C ALA A 16 23.03 -14.12 0.22
N LEU A 17 21.76 -14.13 0.65
CA LEU A 17 21.38 -13.71 2.00
C LEU A 17 21.68 -14.83 3.01
N GLU A 18 22.85 -14.76 3.63
CA GLU A 18 23.21 -15.64 4.74
C GLU A 18 23.09 -14.95 6.11
N PRO A 19 22.62 -15.65 7.16
CA PRO A 19 22.51 -15.08 8.51
C PRO A 19 23.84 -14.55 9.08
N ASN A 20 24.98 -15.09 8.62
CA ASN A 20 26.31 -14.70 9.06
C ASN A 20 26.74 -13.32 8.52
N LEU A 21 26.01 -12.75 7.57
CA LEU A 21 26.25 -11.40 7.03
C LEU A 21 25.63 -10.29 7.89
N LEU A 22 24.75 -10.63 8.84
CA LEU A 22 24.12 -9.65 9.71
C LEU A 22 25.12 -9.15 10.77
N PRO A 23 25.37 -7.84 10.88
CA PRO A 23 26.33 -7.27 11.83
C PRO A 23 25.89 -7.47 13.29
N GLU A 24 24.58 -7.50 13.53
CA GLU A 24 23.98 -7.76 14.82
C GLU A 24 22.95 -8.89 14.67
N LYS A 25 22.96 -9.85 15.60
CA LYS A 25 22.00 -10.97 15.63
C LYS A 25 20.70 -10.63 16.36
N THR A 26 20.56 -9.39 16.84
CA THR A 26 19.36 -8.91 17.52
C THR A 26 18.41 -8.26 16.52
N SER A 27 17.14 -8.65 16.58
CA SER A 27 16.10 -8.03 15.75
C SER A 27 15.85 -6.61 16.23
N LYS A 28 15.95 -5.64 15.31
CA LYS A 28 15.67 -4.22 15.57
C LYS A 28 14.75 -3.70 14.46
N PRO A 29 13.43 -3.86 14.62
CA PRO A 29 12.46 -3.50 13.58
C PRO A 29 12.42 -1.99 13.31
N ASP A 30 12.77 -1.15 14.28
CA ASP A 30 12.86 0.30 14.15
C ASP A 30 14.00 0.76 13.22
N ALA A 31 15.09 -0.02 13.14
CA ALA A 31 16.27 0.33 12.34
C ALA A 31 15.96 0.42 10.83
N VAL A 32 14.89 -0.23 10.35
CA VAL A 32 14.49 -0.21 8.94
C VAL A 32 13.76 1.08 8.53
N LEU A 33 13.26 1.86 9.49
CA LEU A 33 12.47 3.07 9.19
C LEU A 33 13.27 4.12 8.42
N LYS A 34 14.55 4.30 8.74
CA LYS A 34 15.41 5.28 8.06
C LYS A 34 15.69 4.90 6.58
N PRO A 35 16.08 3.65 6.27
CA PRO A 35 16.12 3.16 4.88
C PRO A 35 14.79 3.28 4.15
N ILE A 36 13.68 2.89 4.79
CA ILE A 36 12.34 2.95 4.22
C ILE A 36 12.01 4.39 3.83
N ASP A 37 12.21 5.35 4.72
CA ASP A 37 11.96 6.77 4.46
C ASP A 37 12.74 7.30 3.26
N LYS A 38 14.01 6.92 3.14
CA LYS A 38 14.85 7.31 2.01
C LYS A 38 14.35 6.74 0.67
N LEU A 39 13.78 5.54 0.67
CA LEU A 39 13.23 4.91 -0.53
C LEU A 39 11.85 5.47 -0.87
N LEU A 40 11.00 5.64 0.12
CA LEU A 40 9.63 6.14 -0.05
C LEU A 40 9.61 7.61 -0.47
N SER A 41 10.50 8.46 0.06
CA SER A 41 10.62 9.86 -0.34
C SER A 41 11.04 10.07 -1.81
N GLN A 42 11.57 9.03 -2.47
CA GLN A 42 11.91 9.07 -3.90
C GLN A 42 10.72 8.74 -4.80
N SER A 43 9.65 8.15 -4.24
CA SER A 43 8.43 7.79 -4.96
C SER A 43 7.34 8.83 -4.69
N LYS A 44 6.71 9.33 -5.76
CA LYS A 44 5.48 10.13 -5.64
C LYS A 44 4.23 9.25 -5.54
N ALA A 45 4.37 7.96 -5.83
CA ALA A 45 3.28 7.01 -5.79
C ALA A 45 3.20 6.35 -4.39
N PRO A 46 1.99 6.16 -3.87
CA PRO A 46 1.72 5.21 -2.78
C PRO A 46 2.42 3.88 -3.03
N SER A 47 2.93 3.31 -1.95
CA SER A 47 3.89 2.21 -2.00
C SER A 47 3.60 1.27 -0.84
N THR A 48 3.84 -0.02 -1.07
CA THR A 48 3.72 -1.04 -0.04
C THR A 48 5.09 -1.40 0.48
N VAL A 49 5.25 -1.40 1.80
CA VAL A 49 6.40 -1.96 2.50
C VAL A 49 6.02 -3.35 3.00
N LEU A 50 6.65 -4.38 2.45
CA LEU A 50 6.52 -5.75 2.94
C LEU A 50 7.59 -6.01 3.99
N ILE A 51 7.17 -6.32 5.22
CA ILE A 51 8.06 -6.68 6.32
C ILE A 51 7.89 -8.16 6.60
N VAL A 52 8.98 -8.91 6.54
CA VAL A 52 9.01 -10.33 6.91
C VAL A 52 9.67 -10.44 8.27
N THR A 53 8.93 -10.87 9.29
CA THR A 53 9.44 -10.95 10.67
C THR A 53 8.71 -12.00 11.50
N ASP A 54 9.38 -12.51 12.53
CA ASP A 54 8.82 -13.42 13.54
C ASP A 54 8.30 -12.66 14.78
N LYS A 55 8.85 -11.45 15.04
CA LYS A 55 8.56 -10.66 16.23
C LYS A 55 8.65 -9.16 16.01
N THR A 56 8.14 -8.40 16.97
CA THR A 56 8.28 -6.95 17.05
C THR A 56 8.35 -6.50 18.51
N GLU A 57 8.81 -5.27 18.72
CA GLU A 57 8.85 -4.61 20.02
C GLU A 57 7.90 -3.40 20.05
N PRO A 58 7.37 -3.00 21.22
CA PRO A 58 6.47 -1.85 21.35
C PRO A 58 7.05 -0.55 20.81
N GLU A 59 8.34 -0.31 21.03
CA GLU A 59 9.05 0.88 20.57
C GLU A 59 9.03 1.00 19.04
N ALA A 60 9.11 -0.14 18.34
CA ALA A 60 9.00 -0.16 16.90
C ALA A 60 7.58 0.19 16.45
N ILE A 61 6.54 -0.37 17.11
CA ILE A 61 5.14 -0.07 16.77
C ILE A 61 4.87 1.43 16.86
N GLU A 62 5.30 2.08 17.93
CA GLU A 62 5.14 3.54 18.10
C GLU A 62 5.89 4.32 17.01
N ALA A 63 7.11 3.89 16.66
CA ALA A 63 7.90 4.54 15.62
C ALA A 63 7.27 4.38 14.22
N PHE A 64 6.67 3.23 13.93
CA PHE A 64 5.90 2.99 12.71
C PHE A 64 4.62 3.83 12.67
N GLU A 65 3.86 3.88 13.77
CA GLU A 65 2.65 4.72 13.86
C GLU A 65 2.97 6.19 13.56
N GLN A 66 4.02 6.73 14.18
CA GLN A 66 4.45 8.11 13.94
C GLN A 66 4.89 8.34 12.49
N LYS A 67 5.57 7.37 11.89
CA LYS A 67 6.13 7.52 10.55
C LYS A 67 5.08 7.39 9.44
N PHE A 68 4.10 6.51 9.62
CA PHE A 68 3.09 6.19 8.61
C PHE A 68 1.77 6.96 8.79
N LYS A 69 1.67 7.83 9.81
CA LYS A 69 0.50 8.70 10.04
C LYS A 69 0.19 9.63 8.86
N ASP A 70 1.23 10.20 8.25
CA ASP A 70 1.09 11.26 7.22
C ASP A 70 1.32 10.75 5.80
N LEU A 71 1.67 9.46 5.65
CA LEU A 71 2.09 8.89 4.38
C LEU A 71 0.99 7.99 3.79
N LYS A 72 0.69 8.12 2.50
CA LYS A 72 -0.21 7.22 1.74
C LYS A 72 0.37 5.80 1.56
N HIS A 73 1.38 5.42 2.32
CA HIS A 73 2.05 4.13 2.21
C HIS A 73 1.40 3.12 3.14
N GLN A 74 1.47 1.84 2.77
CA GLN A 74 0.98 0.74 3.59
C GLN A 74 2.11 -0.17 4.02
N VAL A 75 1.94 -0.81 5.18
CA VAL A 75 2.86 -1.82 5.71
C VAL A 75 2.14 -3.15 5.80
N VAL A 76 2.58 -4.12 5.00
CA VAL A 76 2.11 -5.51 5.08
C VAL A 76 3.15 -6.29 5.88
N VAL A 77 2.69 -6.92 6.97
CA VAL A 77 3.57 -7.76 7.81
C VAL A 77 3.30 -9.21 7.46
N TRP A 78 4.32 -9.89 6.94
CA TRP A 78 4.30 -11.34 6.70
C TRP A 78 4.99 -12.05 7.85
N ALA A 79 4.19 -12.69 8.68
CA ALA A 79 4.62 -13.31 9.92
C ALA A 79 5.12 -14.73 9.64
N ILE A 80 6.43 -14.94 9.78
CA ILE A 80 7.10 -16.22 9.51
C ILE A 80 7.79 -16.69 10.79
N GLY A 81 7.50 -17.92 11.22
CA GLY A 81 8.13 -18.55 12.38
C GLY A 81 8.22 -20.07 12.22
N GLU A 82 9.39 -20.65 12.49
CA GLU A 82 9.69 -22.07 12.28
C GLU A 82 8.78 -23.00 13.11
N SER A 83 8.47 -22.62 14.35
CA SER A 83 7.60 -23.37 15.26
C SER A 83 6.14 -22.91 15.26
N GLY A 84 5.76 -22.03 14.33
CA GLY A 84 4.57 -21.20 14.46
C GLY A 84 4.73 -20.11 15.52
N LEU A 85 3.84 -19.11 15.46
CA LEU A 85 3.85 -17.95 16.34
C LEU A 85 2.75 -18.05 17.39
N SER A 86 3.04 -17.59 18.60
CA SER A 86 2.05 -17.50 19.68
C SER A 86 0.97 -16.46 19.36
N GLN A 87 -0.19 -16.59 19.98
CA GLN A 87 -1.28 -15.62 19.83
C GLN A 87 -0.85 -14.20 20.24
N SER A 88 0.02 -14.07 21.25
CA SER A 88 0.56 -12.78 21.68
C SER A 88 1.46 -12.14 20.63
N GLU A 89 2.33 -12.93 19.99
CA GLU A 89 3.22 -12.44 18.93
C GLU A 89 2.41 -12.01 17.70
N LEU A 90 1.44 -12.82 17.29
CA LEU A 90 0.52 -12.47 16.21
C LEU A 90 -0.22 -11.16 16.49
N THR A 91 -0.69 -10.96 17.72
CA THR A 91 -1.39 -9.72 18.10
C THR A 91 -0.46 -8.50 18.05
N GLN A 92 0.80 -8.65 18.46
CA GLN A 92 1.79 -7.58 18.37
C GLN A 92 2.14 -7.25 16.90
N LEU A 93 2.33 -8.26 16.07
CA LEU A 93 2.59 -8.09 14.64
C LEU A 93 1.38 -7.51 13.90
N GLU A 94 0.16 -7.87 14.29
CA GLU A 94 -1.06 -7.26 13.78
C GLU A 94 -1.13 -5.77 14.15
N THR A 95 -0.72 -5.42 15.37
CA THR A 95 -0.66 -4.02 15.82
C THR A 95 0.39 -3.24 15.02
N LEU A 96 1.54 -3.85 14.75
CA LEU A 96 2.56 -3.27 13.87
C LEU A 96 2.01 -3.02 12.46
N ALA A 97 1.33 -4.00 11.85
CA ALA A 97 0.75 -3.84 10.52
C ALA A 97 -0.29 -2.71 10.48
N LYS A 98 -1.17 -2.66 11.49
CA LYS A 98 -2.20 -1.61 11.63
C LYS A 98 -1.59 -0.23 11.83
N SER A 99 -0.48 -0.12 12.57
CA SER A 99 0.24 1.15 12.75
C SER A 99 0.74 1.74 11.42
N GLY A 100 1.00 0.87 10.43
CA GLY A 100 1.38 1.23 9.08
C GLY A 100 0.24 1.18 8.05
N ASN A 101 -1.02 1.27 8.48
CA ASN A 101 -2.22 1.23 7.62
C ASN A 101 -2.34 -0.03 6.74
N GLY A 102 -1.77 -1.17 7.15
CA GLY A 102 -1.87 -2.42 6.42
C GLY A 102 -2.30 -3.59 7.28
N SER A 103 -2.00 -4.80 6.80
CA SER A 103 -2.56 -6.05 7.32
C SER A 103 -1.46 -7.07 7.64
N LEU A 104 -1.80 -7.99 8.54
CA LEU A 104 -0.98 -9.13 8.90
C LEU A 104 -1.33 -10.32 7.99
N VAL A 105 -0.33 -10.90 7.34
CA VAL A 105 -0.43 -12.18 6.66
C VAL A 105 0.37 -13.22 7.45
N GLN A 106 -0.27 -14.32 7.81
CA GLN A 106 0.41 -15.41 8.51
C GLN A 106 1.01 -16.38 7.48
N PHE A 107 2.16 -16.94 7.82
CA PHE A 107 2.78 -18.00 7.03
C PHE A 107 1.86 -19.21 6.91
N THR A 108 1.75 -19.74 5.68
CA THR A 108 1.03 -20.98 5.38
C THR A 108 1.97 -22.01 4.77
N HIS A 109 1.65 -23.29 4.94
CA HIS A 109 2.41 -24.37 4.31
C HIS A 109 2.08 -24.56 2.81
N ASP A 110 1.17 -23.74 2.28
CA ASP A 110 0.79 -23.66 0.88
C ASP A 110 0.98 -22.23 0.35
N ASP A 111 0.69 -22.00 -0.93
CA ASP A 111 0.86 -20.68 -1.57
C ASP A 111 -0.23 -19.65 -1.21
N SER A 112 -1.07 -19.92 -0.21
CA SER A 112 -2.20 -19.02 0.10
C SER A 112 -1.76 -17.72 0.75
N ASP A 113 -0.69 -17.73 1.54
CA ASP A 113 -0.05 -16.54 2.11
C ASP A 113 0.52 -15.62 1.03
N VAL A 114 1.27 -16.16 0.06
CA VAL A 114 1.83 -15.40 -1.06
C VAL A 114 0.72 -14.73 -1.87
N LYS A 115 -0.38 -15.44 -2.12
CA LYS A 115 -1.56 -14.87 -2.82
C LYS A 115 -2.21 -13.75 -2.00
N SER A 116 -2.29 -13.91 -0.69
CA SER A 116 -2.83 -12.89 0.22
C SER A 116 -1.96 -11.64 0.21
N VAL A 117 -0.63 -11.78 0.35
CA VAL A 117 0.32 -10.65 0.26
C VAL A 117 0.18 -9.94 -1.09
N ASN A 118 0.11 -10.68 -2.20
CA ASN A 118 -0.04 -10.08 -3.52
C ASN A 118 -1.37 -9.31 -3.66
N SER A 119 -2.46 -9.87 -3.15
CA SER A 119 -3.77 -9.19 -3.17
C SER A 119 -3.75 -7.88 -2.36
N GLU A 120 -3.09 -7.85 -1.20
CA GLU A 120 -2.95 -6.65 -0.38
C GLU A 120 -2.14 -5.56 -1.12
N ILE A 121 -1.09 -5.95 -1.84
CA ILE A 121 -0.28 -5.04 -2.66
C ILE A 121 -1.11 -4.49 -3.83
N GLU A 122 -1.85 -5.35 -4.55
CA GLU A 122 -2.70 -4.94 -5.67
C GLU A 122 -3.81 -3.99 -5.22
N ASN A 123 -4.50 -4.30 -4.12
CA ASN A 123 -5.58 -3.48 -3.58
C ASN A 123 -5.13 -2.05 -3.25
N ASN A 124 -3.91 -1.89 -2.73
CA ASN A 124 -3.34 -0.57 -2.45
C ASN A 124 -3.10 0.26 -3.71
N LEU A 125 -2.59 -0.36 -4.76
CA LEU A 125 -2.34 0.30 -6.04
C LEU A 125 -3.65 0.81 -6.66
N PHE A 126 -4.74 0.04 -6.58
CA PHE A 126 -6.04 0.44 -7.11
C PHE A 126 -6.73 1.54 -6.29
N ALA A 127 -6.73 1.43 -4.96
CA ALA A 127 -7.34 2.44 -4.08
C ALA A 127 -6.72 3.84 -4.27
N VAL A 128 -5.46 3.86 -4.70
CA VAL A 128 -4.69 5.08 -4.93
C VAL A 128 -4.95 5.69 -6.30
N GLN A 129 -5.04 4.85 -7.35
CA GLN A 129 -5.31 5.33 -8.71
C GLN A 129 -6.66 6.06 -8.80
N ASP A 130 -7.65 5.67 -8.01
CA ASP A 130 -8.97 6.31 -8.02
C ASP A 130 -8.93 7.78 -7.55
N ASN A 131 -8.00 8.12 -6.64
CA ASN A 131 -7.88 9.46 -6.07
C ASN A 131 -7.10 10.44 -6.96
N ASP A 132 -6.25 9.93 -7.85
CA ASP A 132 -5.40 10.74 -8.77
C ASP A 132 -5.93 10.74 -10.21
N GLN A 133 -7.12 10.20 -10.49
CA GLN A 133 -7.77 10.35 -11.79
C GLN A 133 -8.30 11.77 -11.96
N PRO A 134 -7.70 12.62 -12.82
CA PRO A 134 -8.26 13.93 -13.11
C PRO A 134 -9.65 13.71 -13.71
N TRP A 135 -10.66 14.38 -13.15
CA TRP A 135 -12.01 14.36 -13.70
C TRP A 135 -11.96 14.71 -15.19
N HIS A 136 -12.15 13.71 -16.04
CA HIS A 136 -12.29 13.91 -17.47
C HIS A 136 -13.72 14.39 -17.73
N ASP A 137 -13.87 15.70 -17.92
CA ASP A 137 -15.14 16.32 -18.32
C ASP A 137 -15.61 15.75 -19.66
N SER A 138 -16.37 14.67 -19.59
CA SER A 138 -16.99 14.01 -20.74
C SER A 138 -18.31 14.68 -21.15
N GLY A 139 -18.70 15.75 -20.43
CA GLY A 139 -19.99 16.43 -20.56
C GLY A 139 -20.11 17.37 -21.77
N TYR A 140 -19.05 17.63 -22.53
CA TYR A 140 -19.10 18.57 -23.66
C TYR A 140 -20.11 18.17 -24.74
N TRP A 141 -20.30 16.87 -24.95
CA TRP A 141 -21.30 16.38 -25.90
C TRP A 141 -22.73 16.59 -25.41
N LEU A 142 -22.95 16.52 -24.08
CA LEU A 142 -24.24 16.77 -23.45
C LEU A 142 -24.69 18.22 -23.63
N LEU A 143 -23.72 19.15 -23.69
CA LEU A 143 -23.97 20.58 -23.93
C LEU A 143 -24.65 20.81 -25.30
N PHE A 144 -24.19 20.11 -26.34
CA PHE A 144 -24.82 20.18 -27.67
C PHE A 144 -26.25 19.63 -27.70
N LEU A 145 -26.59 18.66 -26.84
CA LEU A 145 -27.94 18.09 -26.74
C LEU A 145 -28.88 18.99 -25.93
N ILE A 146 -28.38 19.63 -24.87
CA ILE A 146 -29.16 20.54 -24.02
C ILE A 146 -29.40 21.89 -24.71
N LEU A 147 -28.48 22.34 -25.57
CA LEU A 147 -28.56 23.62 -26.27
C LEU A 147 -29.87 23.81 -27.08
N PRO A 148 -30.34 22.85 -27.92
CA PRO A 148 -31.63 22.97 -28.60
C PRO A 148 -32.83 22.94 -27.64
N ILE A 149 -32.75 22.20 -26.53
CA ILE A 149 -33.81 22.14 -25.51
C ILE A 149 -33.96 23.51 -24.84
N GLN A 150 -32.84 24.16 -24.49
CA GLN A 150 -32.83 25.52 -23.95
C GLN A 150 -33.31 26.56 -24.98
N LEU A 151 -32.91 26.43 -26.25
CA LEU A 151 -33.39 27.28 -27.35
C LEU A 151 -34.90 27.20 -27.53
N MET A 152 -35.49 26.03 -27.31
CA MET A 152 -36.94 25.84 -27.40
C MET A 152 -37.69 26.61 -26.29
N TRP A 153 -37.06 26.80 -25.13
CA TRP A 153 -37.60 27.57 -24.00
C TRP A 153 -37.49 29.09 -24.18
N PHE A 154 -36.48 29.56 -24.93
CA PHE A 154 -36.29 30.98 -25.26
C PHE A 154 -37.24 31.50 -26.36
N ARG A 155 -38.03 30.62 -26.98
CA ARG A 155 -39.03 31.04 -27.97
C ARG A 155 -40.10 31.90 -27.29
N ARG A 156 -40.11 33.19 -27.60
CA ARG A 156 -41.14 34.16 -27.17
C ARG A 156 -42.54 33.61 -27.48
N GLY A 157 -43.30 33.29 -26.43
CA GLY A 157 -44.67 32.79 -26.53
C GLY A 157 -45.14 31.86 -25.39
N TRP A 158 -44.27 31.47 -24.45
CA TRP A 158 -44.58 30.48 -23.39
C TRP A 158 -44.68 31.04 -21.97
N THR A 159 -44.68 32.36 -21.80
CA THR A 159 -45.13 32.97 -20.54
C THR A 159 -46.55 33.45 -20.76
N LEU A 160 -47.54 32.73 -20.21
CA LEU A 160 -48.92 33.20 -20.10
C LEU A 160 -48.89 34.63 -19.56
N GLN A 161 -49.43 35.58 -20.32
CA GLN A 161 -49.80 36.88 -19.77
C GLN A 161 -51.01 36.63 -18.86
N TRP A 162 -50.80 36.79 -17.55
CA TRP A 162 -51.89 37.00 -16.59
C TRP A 162 -52.45 38.41 -16.76
#